data_AF-A0A846M171-F1
#
_entry.id   AF-A0A846M171-F1
#
_cell.length_a   1.000
_cell.length_b   1.000
_cell.length_c   1.000
_cell.angle_alpha   90.00
_cell.angle_beta   90.00
_cell.angle_gamma   90.00
#
_symmetry.space_group_name_H-M   'P 1'
#
loop_
_entity.id
_entity.type
_entity.pdbx_description
1 polymer ?
#
loop_
_entity_poly.entity_id
_entity_poly.type
_entity_poly.pdbx_seq_one_letter_code
_entity_poly.pdbx_strand_id
1 'polypeptide(L)'
;MTLSPLEIGLGLLVLVLLAGIVMLVVQGRHRANLRSKFGPEYSRTVEAVGSPRRAEAELQEREKRVASFSIRPLSPQQVDMFTDGWMRVQTQFVDDPQGAVSRADVLLTEVMEVRGYPIADFERRSADLSVDHPQVVQNYRSAHDISIRHARERRTRRICGRR
;
A
#
# COMPACT_ATOMS: atom_id res chain seq x y z
N MET A 1 37.93 28.80 -35.66
CA MET A 1 37.98 27.61 -34.80
C MET A 1 36.87 26.67 -35.24
N THR A 2 37.13 25.86 -36.27
CA THR A 2 36.18 24.83 -36.71
C THR A 2 36.42 23.59 -35.87
N LEU A 3 35.42 23.16 -35.10
CA LEU A 3 35.48 21.90 -34.35
C LEU A 3 35.71 20.77 -35.35
N SER A 4 36.81 20.04 -35.19
CA SER A 4 37.13 18.90 -36.03
C SER A 4 36.07 17.80 -35.86
N PRO A 5 35.79 16.98 -36.89
CA PRO A 5 34.84 15.87 -36.80
C PRO A 5 35.12 14.93 -35.61
N LEU A 6 36.39 14.82 -35.20
CA LEU A 6 36.84 14.06 -34.04
C LEU A 6 36.40 14.70 -32.70
N GLU A 7 36.49 16.01 -32.56
CA GLU A 7 36.02 16.73 -31.36
C GLU A 7 34.50 16.63 -31.21
N ILE A 8 33.76 16.68 -32.32
CA ILE A 8 32.30 16.47 -32.34
C ILE A 8 31.97 15.03 -31.90
N GLY A 9 32.68 14.04 -32.46
CA GLY A 9 32.50 12.64 -32.10
C GLY A 9 32.81 12.36 -30.62
N LEU A 10 33.90 12.93 -30.10
CA LEU A 10 34.28 12.82 -28.69
C LEU A 10 33.25 13.50 -27.78
N GLY A 11 32.77 14.69 -28.15
CA GLY A 11 31.74 15.41 -27.41
C GLY A 11 30.43 14.61 -27.31
N LEU A 12 29.98 14.01 -28.42
CA LEU A 12 28.80 13.14 -28.43
C LEU A 12 28.99 11.87 -27.59
N LEU A 13 30.16 11.24 -27.67
CA LEU A 13 30.47 10.06 -26.85
C LEU A 13 30.41 10.40 -25.36
N VAL A 14 31.04 11.50 -24.95
CA VAL A 14 31.03 11.98 -23.56
C VAL A 14 29.60 12.30 -23.12
N LEU A 15 28.79 12.95 -23.97
CA LEU A 15 27.40 13.25 -23.66
C LEU A 15 26.56 11.97 -23.41
N VAL A 16 26.71 10.96 -24.27
CA VAL A 16 26.00 9.67 -24.12
C VAL A 16 26.43 8.95 -22.85
N LEU A 17 27.73 8.94 -22.54
CA LEU A 17 28.25 8.34 -21.31
C LEU A 17 27.71 9.06 -20.07
N LEU A 18 27.72 10.39 -20.07
CA LEU A 18 27.16 11.19 -18.97
C LEU A 18 25.66 10.95 -18.80
N ALA A 19 24.89 10.90 -19.88
CA ALA A 19 23.47 10.58 -19.84
C ALA A 19 23.22 9.18 -19.26
N GLY A 20 24.04 8.19 -19.64
CA GLY A 20 23.99 6.83 -19.10
C GLY A 20 24.28 6.80 -17.59
N ILE A 21 25.31 7.50 -17.13
CA ILE A 21 25.66 7.60 -15.70
C ILE A 21 24.52 8.24 -14.91
N VAL A 22 23.99 9.37 -15.38
CA VAL A 22 22.87 10.06 -14.74
C VAL A 22 21.65 9.14 -14.63
N MET A 23 21.32 8.42 -15.70
CA MET A 23 20.21 7.46 -15.71
C MET A 23 20.40 6.36 -14.66
N LEU A 24 21.60 5.78 -14.56
CA LEU A 24 21.91 4.75 -13.56
C LEU A 24 21.81 5.28 -12.12
N VAL A 25 22.30 6.49 -11.86
CA VAL A 25 22.23 7.12 -10.54
C VAL A 25 20.78 7.41 -10.15
N VAL A 26 19.97 7.96 -11.07
CA VAL A 26 18.56 8.26 -10.82
C VAL A 26 17.76 6.98 -10.54
N GLN A 27 17.98 5.92 -11.33
CA GLN A 27 17.32 4.64 -11.11
C GLN A 27 17.69 4.02 -9.76
N GLY A 28 18.98 4.03 -9.39
CA GLY A 28 19.44 3.52 -8.11
C GLY A 28 18.81 4.25 -6.93
N ARG A 29 18.75 5.59 -6.99
CA ARG A 29 18.09 6.41 -5.97
C ARG A 29 16.60 6.14 -5.88
N HIS A 30 15.93 6.02 -7.02
CA HIS A 30 14.48 5.80 -7.03
C HIS A 30 14.10 4.45 -6.41
N ARG A 31 14.88 3.41 -6.71
CA ARG A 31 14.73 2.09 -6.11
C ARG A 31 14.99 2.10 -4.60
N ALA A 32 16.06 2.78 -4.18
CA ALA A 32 16.36 2.94 -2.76
C ALA A 32 15.25 3.68 -2.02
N ASN A 33 14.67 4.72 -2.63
CA ASN A 33 13.54 5.46 -2.06
C ASN A 33 12.29 4.59 -1.91
N LEU A 34 11.90 3.83 -2.94
CA LEU A 34 10.75 2.90 -2.86
C LEU A 34 10.96 1.84 -1.78
N ARG A 35 12.16 1.26 -1.70
CA ARG A 35 12.49 0.27 -0.67
C ARG A 35 12.46 0.88 0.73
N SER A 36 12.96 2.10 0.90
CA SER A 36 12.93 2.81 2.18
C SER A 36 11.52 3.20 2.59
N LYS A 37 10.68 3.64 1.64
CA LYS A 37 9.32 4.11 1.89
C LYS A 37 8.38 2.94 2.18
N PHE A 38 8.31 1.95 1.30
CA PHE A 38 7.41 0.80 1.46
C PHE A 38 7.93 -0.24 2.44
N GLY A 39 9.25 -0.30 2.68
CA GLY A 39 9.85 -1.22 3.64
C GLY A 39 9.47 -2.68 3.34
N PRO A 40 8.83 -3.40 4.29
CA PRO A 40 8.39 -4.79 4.06
C PRO A 40 7.40 -4.95 2.89
N GLU A 41 6.60 -3.94 2.58
CA GLU A 41 5.66 -3.97 1.45
C GLU A 41 6.39 -4.00 0.10
N TYR A 42 7.63 -3.49 0.03
CA TYR A 42 8.48 -3.66 -1.15
C TYR A 42 8.78 -5.15 -1.36
N SER A 43 9.31 -5.82 -0.34
CA SER A 43 9.66 -7.25 -0.43
C SER A 43 8.44 -8.10 -0.77
N ARG A 44 7.30 -7.85 -0.11
CA ARG A 44 6.04 -8.52 -0.41
C ARG A 44 5.60 -8.34 -1.86
N THR A 45 5.68 -7.13 -2.39
CA THR A 45 5.28 -6.85 -3.78
C THR A 45 6.24 -7.53 -4.77
N VAL A 46 7.54 -7.60 -4.45
CA VAL A 46 8.51 -8.36 -5.24
C VAL A 46 8.19 -9.84 -5.25
N GLU A 47 7.85 -10.42 -4.10
CA GLU A 47 7.45 -11.82 -3.97
C GLU A 47 6.16 -12.12 -4.74
N ALA A 48 5.16 -11.23 -4.65
CA ALA A 48 3.88 -11.40 -5.32
C ALA A 48 3.99 -11.34 -6.85
N VAL A 49 4.81 -10.42 -7.38
CA VAL A 49 4.92 -10.17 -8.83
C VAL A 49 6.09 -10.94 -9.47
N GLY A 50 7.03 -11.46 -8.67
CA GLY A 50 8.18 -12.25 -9.10
C GLY A 50 9.28 -11.46 -9.82
N SER A 51 9.21 -10.12 -9.82
CA SER A 51 10.20 -9.27 -10.49
C SER A 51 10.37 -7.93 -9.78
N PRO A 52 11.60 -7.54 -9.39
CA PRO A 52 11.87 -6.23 -8.81
C PRO A 52 11.41 -5.06 -9.67
N ARG A 53 11.62 -5.14 -10.99
CA ARG A 53 11.23 -4.07 -11.93
C ARG A 53 9.71 -3.90 -12.01
N ARG A 54 8.96 -5.01 -12.06
CA ARG A 54 7.49 -4.95 -12.11
C ARG A 54 6.91 -4.48 -10.78
N ALA A 55 7.48 -4.93 -9.66
CA ALA A 55 7.09 -4.46 -8.34
C ALA A 55 7.32 -2.95 -8.18
N GLU A 56 8.48 -2.44 -8.61
CA GLU A 56 8.77 -1.00 -8.59
C GLU A 56 7.77 -0.18 -9.42
N ALA A 57 7.42 -0.67 -10.62
CA ALA A 57 6.41 -0.04 -11.47
C ALA A 57 5.02 -0.02 -10.82
N GLU A 58 4.61 -1.14 -10.19
CA GLU A 58 3.32 -1.23 -9.49
C GLU A 58 3.27 -0.32 -8.26
N LEU A 59 4.36 -0.25 -7.47
CA LEU A 59 4.46 0.65 -6.32
C LEU A 59 4.40 2.12 -6.75
N GLN A 60 5.06 2.49 -7.85
CA GLN A 60 4.94 3.83 -8.43
C GLN A 60 3.51 4.13 -8.92
N GLU A 61 2.84 3.15 -9.51
CA GLU A 61 1.45 3.33 -9.92
C GLU A 61 0.52 3.57 -8.72
N ARG A 62 0.73 2.82 -7.62
CA ARG A 62 0.02 3.05 -6.34
C ARG A 62 0.23 4.48 -5.85
N GLU A 63 1.47 4.97 -5.83
CA GLU A 63 1.77 6.35 -5.43
C GLU A 63 1.04 7.38 -6.30
N LYS A 64 1.07 7.20 -7.62
CA LYS A 64 0.38 8.11 -8.56
C LYS A 64 -1.13 8.13 -8.33
N ARG A 65 -1.73 6.97 -8.05
CA ARG A 65 -3.17 6.88 -7.75
C ARG A 65 -3.50 7.56 -6.43
N VAL A 66 -2.76 7.26 -5.36
CA VAL A 66 -3.01 7.87 -4.05
C VAL A 66 -2.82 9.38 -4.10
N ALA A 67 -1.82 9.87 -4.85
CA ALA A 67 -1.62 11.30 -5.07
C ALA A 67 -2.79 11.99 -5.81
N SER A 68 -3.61 11.24 -6.55
CA SER A 68 -4.82 11.76 -7.21
C SER A 68 -6.03 11.82 -6.27
N PHE A 69 -5.98 11.19 -5.10
CA PHE A 69 -7.09 11.17 -4.16
C PHE A 69 -7.17 12.51 -3.41
N SER A 70 -8.39 13.01 -3.24
CA SER A 70 -8.65 14.21 -2.45
C SER A 70 -8.76 13.85 -0.97
N ILE A 71 -7.64 13.43 -0.37
CA ILE A 71 -7.59 12.99 1.03
C ILE A 71 -7.70 14.21 1.96
N ARG A 72 -8.77 14.26 2.76
CA ARG A 72 -9.04 15.35 3.70
C ARG A 72 -8.63 14.99 5.13
N PRO A 73 -8.21 15.96 5.95
CA PRO A 73 -8.09 15.76 7.38
C PRO A 73 -9.48 15.57 8.00
N LEU A 74 -9.56 14.78 9.07
CA LEU A 74 -10.77 14.64 9.86
C LEU A 74 -10.97 15.89 10.71
N SER A 75 -12.23 16.31 10.89
CA SER A 75 -12.55 17.34 11.88
C SER A 75 -12.33 16.80 13.31
N PRO A 76 -12.11 17.67 14.32
CA PRO A 76 -11.95 17.21 15.70
C PRO A 76 -13.11 16.31 16.17
N GLN A 77 -14.35 16.70 15.83
CA GLN A 77 -15.53 15.90 16.16
C GLN A 77 -15.53 14.52 15.49
N GLN A 78 -15.05 14.40 14.26
CA GLN A 78 -14.90 13.11 13.58
C GLN A 78 -13.82 12.26 14.23
N VAL A 79 -12.69 12.86 14.63
CA VAL A 79 -11.62 12.17 15.37
C VAL A 79 -12.17 11.59 16.67
N ASP A 80 -12.92 12.37 17.44
CA ASP A 80 -13.52 11.91 18.71
C ASP A 80 -14.48 10.74 18.45
N MET A 81 -15.39 10.89 17.47
CA MET A 81 -16.36 9.84 17.10
C MET A 81 -15.69 8.52 16.71
N PHE A 82 -14.63 8.57 15.90
CA PHE A 82 -13.90 7.38 15.47
C PHE A 82 -13.04 6.79 16.59
N THR A 83 -12.52 7.62 17.50
CA THR A 83 -11.80 7.18 18.69
C THR A 83 -12.72 6.41 19.63
N ASP A 84 -13.93 6.89 19.87
CA ASP A 84 -14.95 6.17 20.64
C ASP A 84 -15.35 4.85 19.97
N GLY A 85 -15.47 4.86 18.64
CA GLY A 85 -15.68 3.66 17.85
C GLY A 85 -14.58 2.62 18.04
N TRP A 86 -13.33 3.08 18.01
CA TRP A 86 -12.16 2.22 18.22
C TRP A 86 -12.12 1.63 19.63
N MET A 87 -12.44 2.44 20.66
CA MET A 87 -12.50 1.95 22.04
C MET A 87 -13.53 0.82 22.20
N ARG A 88 -14.71 0.94 21.59
CA ARG A 88 -15.72 -0.13 21.58
C ARG A 88 -15.22 -1.41 20.93
N VAL A 89 -14.48 -1.30 19.83
CA VAL A 89 -13.85 -2.45 19.17
C VAL A 89 -12.87 -3.16 20.10
N GLN A 90 -12.02 -2.39 20.81
CA GLN A 90 -11.04 -2.96 21.73
C GLN A 90 -11.70 -3.66 22.92
N THR A 91 -12.75 -3.08 23.49
CA THR A 91 -13.51 -3.72 24.58
C THR A 91 -14.16 -5.03 24.10
N GLN A 92 -14.75 -5.03 22.90
CA GLN A 92 -15.34 -6.23 22.33
C GLN A 92 -14.30 -7.33 22.05
N PHE A 93 -13.06 -6.98 21.74
CA PHE A 93 -12.04 -7.97 21.36
C PHE A 93 -11.75 -9.00 22.46
N VAL A 94 -11.91 -8.62 23.73
CA VAL A 94 -11.70 -9.51 24.87
C VAL A 94 -12.72 -10.65 24.87
N ASP A 95 -13.98 -10.33 24.61
CA ASP A 95 -15.10 -11.29 24.69
C ASP A 95 -15.41 -11.97 23.34
N ASP A 96 -15.30 -11.21 22.24
CA ASP A 96 -15.57 -11.64 20.86
C ASP A 96 -14.50 -11.07 19.91
N PRO A 97 -13.33 -11.71 19.83
CA PRO A 97 -12.25 -11.25 18.94
C PRO A 97 -12.66 -11.26 17.47
N GLN A 98 -13.57 -12.15 17.05
CA GLN A 98 -14.00 -12.25 15.65
C GLN A 98 -14.94 -11.11 15.26
N GLY A 99 -15.93 -10.81 16.10
CA GLY A 99 -16.80 -9.67 15.90
C GLY A 99 -16.05 -8.35 16.00
N ALA A 100 -15.08 -8.24 16.91
CA ALA A 100 -14.23 -7.05 17.04
C ALA A 100 -13.41 -6.77 15.77
N VAL A 101 -12.75 -7.78 15.18
CA VAL A 101 -12.00 -7.60 13.91
C VAL A 101 -12.95 -7.20 12.78
N SER A 102 -14.14 -7.80 12.70
CA SER A 102 -15.13 -7.43 11.68
C SER A 102 -15.63 -5.98 11.86
N ARG A 103 -15.84 -5.56 13.11
CA ARG A 103 -16.21 -4.18 13.45
C ARG A 103 -15.08 -3.19 13.19
N ALA A 104 -13.83 -3.58 13.41
CA ALA A 104 -12.65 -2.79 13.08
C ALA A 104 -12.56 -2.52 11.57
N ASP A 105 -12.86 -3.53 10.74
CA ASP A 105 -12.85 -3.40 9.28
C ASP A 105 -13.93 -2.42 8.79
N VAL A 106 -15.14 -2.48 9.37
CA VAL A 106 -16.22 -1.52 9.11
C VAL A 106 -15.80 -0.10 9.52
N LEU A 107 -15.30 0.07 10.75
CA LEU A 107 -14.87 1.37 11.27
C LEU A 107 -13.75 1.99 10.41
N LEU A 108 -12.77 1.19 9.98
CA LEU A 108 -11.72 1.65 9.09
C LEU A 108 -12.28 2.08 7.72
N THR A 109 -13.24 1.32 7.18
CA THR A 109 -13.90 1.67 5.92
C THR A 109 -14.61 3.01 6.03
N GLU A 110 -15.34 3.25 7.12
CA GLU A 110 -16.02 4.53 7.39
C GLU A 110 -15.01 5.70 7.52
N VAL A 111 -13.90 5.50 8.24
CA VAL A 111 -12.82 6.50 8.33
C VAL A 111 -12.28 6.84 6.94
N MET A 112 -12.00 5.82 6.14
CA MET A 112 -11.43 6.00 4.80
C MET A 112 -12.41 6.72 3.86
N GLU A 113 -13.69 6.39 3.91
CA GLU A 113 -14.73 7.07 3.14
C GLU A 113 -14.84 8.55 3.51
N VAL A 114 -14.88 8.87 4.81
CA VAL A 114 -14.92 10.26 5.29
C VAL A 114 -13.67 11.04 4.87
N ARG A 115 -12.50 10.38 4.86
CA ARG A 115 -11.26 11.00 4.39
C ARG A 115 -11.19 11.16 2.87
N GLY A 116 -12.10 10.56 2.10
CA GLY A 116 -12.15 10.68 0.65
C GLY A 116 -11.36 9.61 -0.11
N TYR A 117 -11.07 8.47 0.51
CA TYR A 117 -10.55 7.30 -0.20
C TYR A 117 -11.67 6.68 -1.06
N PRO A 118 -11.39 6.21 -2.28
CA PRO A 118 -12.38 5.53 -3.09
C PRO A 118 -12.82 4.21 -2.44
N ILE A 119 -14.11 3.89 -2.56
CA ILE A 119 -14.65 2.59 -2.17
C ILE A 119 -14.12 1.54 -3.14
N ALA A 120 -13.11 0.79 -2.70
CA ALA A 120 -12.50 -0.31 -3.44
C ALA A 120 -12.58 -1.61 -2.62
N ASP A 121 -12.27 -2.74 -3.27
CA ASP A 121 -12.11 -4.01 -2.55
C ASP A 121 -10.94 -3.97 -1.56
N PHE A 122 -10.90 -4.96 -0.67
CA PHE A 122 -9.89 -5.03 0.39
C PHE A 122 -8.45 -4.96 -0.16
N GLU A 123 -8.18 -5.70 -1.24
CA GLU A 123 -6.84 -5.78 -1.83
C GLU A 123 -6.38 -4.45 -2.40
N ARG A 124 -7.24 -3.77 -3.15
CA ARG A 124 -6.93 -2.44 -3.70
C ARG A 124 -6.77 -1.41 -2.60
N ARG A 125 -7.67 -1.42 -1.61
CA ARG A 125 -7.65 -0.48 -0.49
C ARG A 125 -6.40 -0.62 0.36
N SER A 126 -6.02 -1.86 0.71
CA SER A 126 -4.79 -2.12 1.44
C SER A 126 -3.55 -1.79 0.62
N ALA A 127 -3.55 -2.01 -0.70
CA ALA A 127 -2.46 -1.59 -1.57
C ALA A 127 -2.29 -0.07 -1.66
N ASP A 128 -3.39 0.69 -1.65
CA ASP A 128 -3.34 2.15 -1.66
C ASP A 128 -2.96 2.71 -0.27
N LEU A 129 -3.47 2.11 0.82
CA LEU A 129 -3.11 2.49 2.19
C LEU A 129 -1.62 2.27 2.50
N SER A 130 -0.97 1.29 1.86
CA SER A 130 0.45 1.01 2.09
C SER A 130 1.39 2.12 1.59
N VAL A 131 0.91 3.04 0.76
CA VAL A 131 1.67 4.22 0.31
C VAL A 131 2.01 5.13 1.47
N ASP A 132 1.04 5.38 2.36
CA ASP A 132 1.18 6.29 3.49
C ASP A 132 1.41 5.55 4.81
N HIS A 133 0.95 4.29 4.91
CA HIS A 133 0.97 3.50 6.15
C HIS A 133 1.49 2.06 5.94
N PRO A 134 2.72 1.88 5.43
CA PRO A 134 3.29 0.57 5.06
C PRO A 134 3.49 -0.40 6.22
N GLN A 135 3.70 0.10 7.44
CA GLN A 135 3.86 -0.77 8.61
C GLN A 135 2.52 -1.23 9.17
N VAL A 136 1.51 -0.37 9.16
CA VAL A 136 0.19 -0.66 9.73
C VAL A 136 -0.60 -1.64 8.86
N VAL A 137 -0.42 -1.55 7.53
CA VAL A 137 -1.17 -2.38 6.58
C VAL A 137 -0.86 -3.88 6.69
N GLN A 138 0.34 -4.26 7.14
CA GLN A 138 0.69 -5.68 7.32
C GLN A 138 -0.16 -6.35 8.40
N ASN A 139 -0.38 -5.65 9.51
CA ASN A 139 -1.25 -6.12 10.59
C ASN A 139 -2.69 -6.20 10.12
N TYR A 140 -3.13 -5.21 9.34
CA TYR A 140 -4.47 -5.21 8.75
C TYR A 140 -4.69 -6.38 7.80
N ARG A 141 -3.74 -6.66 6.90
CA ARG A 141 -3.77 -7.84 6.01
C ARG A 141 -3.78 -9.16 6.79
N SER A 142 -2.98 -9.27 7.83
CA SER A 142 -2.96 -10.45 8.70
C SER A 142 -4.31 -10.67 9.39
N ALA A 143 -4.92 -9.60 9.93
CA ALA A 143 -6.23 -9.66 10.58
C ALA A 143 -7.34 -10.03 9.59
N HIS A 144 -7.30 -9.50 8.37
CA HIS A 144 -8.26 -9.82 7.31
C HIS A 144 -8.15 -11.28 6.85
N ASP A 145 -6.94 -11.81 6.68
CA ASP A 145 -6.74 -13.23 6.34
C ASP A 145 -7.33 -14.16 7.42
N ILE A 146 -7.17 -13.80 8.69
CA ILE A 146 -7.76 -14.55 9.81
C ILE A 146 -9.30 -14.50 9.73
N SER A 147 -9.88 -13.33 9.49
CA SER A 147 -11.35 -13.19 9.43
C SER A 147 -11.96 -13.98 8.26
N ILE A 148 -11.34 -13.92 7.08
CA ILE A 148 -11.80 -14.64 5.87
C ILE A 148 -11.70 -16.16 6.06
N ARG A 149 -10.61 -16.67 6.63
CA ARG A 149 -10.46 -18.12 6.91
C ARG A 149 -11.56 -18.63 7.84
N HIS A 150 -11.86 -17.92 8.91
CA HIS A 150 -12.92 -18.31 9.85
C HIS A 150 -14.33 -18.18 9.27
N ALA A 151 -14.59 -17.17 8.44
CA ALA A 151 -15.86 -17.03 7.74
C ALA A 151 -16.14 -18.23 6.81
N ARG A 152 -15.09 -18.75 6.13
CA ARG A 152 -15.18 -19.96 5.30
C ARG A 152 -15.49 -21.20 6.16
N GLU A 153 -14.80 -21.36 7.29
CA GLU A 153 -14.94 -22.51 8.19
C GLU A 153 -16.32 -22.61 8.85
N ARG A 154 -16.91 -21.48 9.26
CA ARG A 154 -18.31 -21.43 9.76
C ARG A 154 -19.31 -21.83 8.69
N ARG A 155 -19.04 -21.51 7.42
CA ARG A 155 -19.89 -21.86 6.28
C ARG A 155 -19.85 -23.36 6.00
N THR A 156 -18.67 -23.98 6.04
CA THR A 156 -18.52 -25.44 5.91
C THR A 156 -19.13 -26.20 7.09
N ARG A 157 -18.96 -25.73 8.33
CA ARG A 157 -19.62 -26.35 9.51
C ARG A 157 -21.15 -26.30 9.44
N ARG A 158 -21.74 -25.19 8.97
CA ARG A 158 -23.21 -25.10 8.76
C ARG A 158 -23.73 -26.03 7.66
N ILE A 159 -22.91 -26.35 6.66
CA ILE A 159 -23.30 -27.28 5.58
C ILE A 159 -23.21 -28.74 6.04
N CYS A 160 -22.23 -29.07 6.90
CA CYS A 160 -22.03 -30.44 7.38
C CYS A 160 -22.89 -30.81 8.62
N GLY A 161 -23.29 -29.83 9.43
CA GLY A 161 -24.10 -30.03 10.65
C GLY A 161 -25.61 -30.09 10.46
N ARG A 162 -26.10 -30.28 9.23
CA ARG A 162 -27.54 -30.40 8.90
C ARG A 162 -27.87 -31.81 8.38
N ARG A 163 -27.45 -32.83 9.13
CA ARG A 163 -27.99 -34.20 9.08
C ARG A 163 -28.34 -34.66 10.47
#